data_AF-A0A1I2ULT0-F1
#
_entry.id   AF-A0A1I2ULT0-F1
#
_cell.length_a   1.000
_cell.length_b   1.000
_cell.length_c   1.000
_cell.angle_alpha   90.00
_cell.angle_beta   90.00
_cell.angle_gamma   90.00
#
_symmetry.space_group_name_H-M   'P 1'
#
loop_
_entity.id
_entity.type
_entity.pdbx_description
1 polymer ?
#
loop_
_entity_poly.entity_id
_entity_poly.type
_entity_poly.pdbx_seq_one_letter_code
_entity_poly.pdbx_strand_id
1 'polypeptide(L)' 'MKLNTAYRLTINSDGENRQYHLYSRWLVQVYLQTYQNLGKQISIEQLIDGLWQPASI' A
#
# COMPACT_ATOMS: atom_id res chain seq x y z
N MET A 1 -4.75 -4.47 -22.55
CA MET A 1 -5.19 -5.08 -21.27
C MET A 1 -5.02 -4.04 -20.17
N LYS A 2 -6.07 -3.70 -19.41
CA LYS A 2 -5.93 -2.84 -18.23
C LYS A 2 -5.09 -3.63 -17.22
N LEU A 3 -3.90 -3.14 -16.90
CA LEU A 3 -3.16 -3.62 -15.75
C LEU A 3 -4.03 -3.35 -14.53
N ASN A 4 -4.69 -4.37 -14.01
CA ASN A 4 -5.42 -4.30 -12.75
C ASN A 4 -4.38 -4.22 -11.63
N THR A 5 -3.74 -3.06 -11.52
CA THR A 5 -2.72 -2.85 -10.50
C THR A 5 -3.41 -2.67 -9.16
N ALA A 6 -3.48 -3.75 -8.39
CA ALA A 6 -3.92 -3.72 -7.01
C ALA A 6 -2.71 -3.54 -6.10
N TYR A 7 -2.87 -2.69 -5.10
CA TYR A 7 -1.89 -2.41 -4.07
C TYR A 7 -2.47 -2.77 -2.71
N ARG A 8 -1.63 -3.28 -1.81
CA ARG A 8 -1.96 -3.54 -0.42
C ARG A 8 -1.04 -2.71 0.46
N LEU A 9 -1.64 -1.85 1.28
CA LEU A 9 -0.91 -1.07 2.28
C LEU A 9 -1.19 -1.68 3.64
N THR A 10 -0.13 -1.98 4.38
CA THR A 10 -0.21 -2.39 5.79
C THR A 10 0.37 -1.28 6.64
N ILE A 11 -0.43 -0.74 7.55
CA ILE A 11 -0.05 0.36 8.44
C ILE A 11 0.01 -0.20 9.86
N ASN A 12 1.19 -0.14 10.46
CA ASN A 12 1.38 -0.56 11.85
C ASN A 12 1.07 0.64 12.75
N SER A 13 0.01 0.55 13.55
CA SER A 13 -0.35 1.57 14.53
C SER A 13 -0.70 0.95 15.86
N ASP A 14 0.11 1.24 16.88
CA ASP A 14 -0.25 1.06 18.30
C ASP A 14 -0.80 -0.35 18.64
N GLY A 15 -0.20 -1.39 18.06
CA GLY A 15 -0.57 -2.79 18.30
C GLY A 15 -1.54 -3.41 17.28
N GLU A 16 -2.06 -2.62 16.34
CA GLU A 16 -2.92 -3.10 15.25
C GLU A 16 -2.30 -2.88 13.88
N ASN A 17 -2.40 -3.90 13.02
CA ASN A 17 -2.01 -3.81 11.63
C ASN A 17 -3.26 -3.56 10.78
N ARG A 18 -3.40 -2.33 10.26
CA ARG A 18 -4.51 -1.99 9.37
C ARG A 18 -4.10 -2.24 7.92
N GLN A 19 -4.90 -3.00 7.20
CA GLN A 19 -4.66 -3.32 5.79
C GLN A 19 -5.67 -2.64 4.87
N TYR A 20 -5.18 -2.00 3.81
CA TYR A 20 -5.97 -1.31 2.80
C TYR A 20 -5.64 -1.86 1.41
N HIS A 21 -6.68 -2.13 0.62
CA HIS A 21 -6.54 -2.57 -0.77
C HIS A 21 -6.90 -1.41 -1.70
N LEU A 22 -5.94 -0.92 -2.47
CA LEU A 22 -6.07 0.26 -3.32
C LEU A 22 -5.82 -0.12 -4.78
N TYR A 23 -6.67 0.35 -5.69
CA TYR A 23 -6.55 0.07 -7.14
C TYR A 23 -6.06 1.29 -7.93
N SER A 24 -5.42 2.25 -7.24
CA SER A 24 -4.93 3.50 -7.83
C SER A 24 -3.55 3.84 -7.29
N ARG A 25 -2.56 3.90 -8.18
CA ARG A 25 -1.19 4.30 -7.81
C ARG A 25 -1.13 5.69 -7.19
N TRP A 26 -1.93 6.63 -7.69
CA TRP A 26 -1.98 7.98 -7.14
C TRP A 26 -2.52 7.97 -5.70
N LEU A 27 -3.61 7.24 -5.43
CA LEU A 27 -4.18 7.17 -4.09
C LEU A 27 -3.20 6.53 -3.10
N VAL A 28 -2.48 5.50 -3.56
CA VAL A 28 -1.42 4.84 -2.80
C VAL A 28 -0.33 5.83 -2.39
N GLN A 29 0.12 6.69 -3.30
CA GLN A 29 1.13 7.71 -3.00
C GLN A 29 0.62 8.72 -1.96
N VAL A 30 -0.63 9.17 -2.07
CA VAL A 30 -1.26 10.06 -1.08
C VAL A 30 -1.29 9.42 0.30
N TYR A 31 -1.69 8.15 0.40
CA TYR A 31 -1.72 7.42 1.66
C TYR A 31 -0.32 7.26 2.23
N LEU A 32 0.63 6.80 1.40
CA LEU A 32 2.01 6.57 1.81
C LEU A 32 2.63 7.85 2.38
N GLN A 33 2.51 8.97 1.67
CA GLN A 33 3.00 10.27 2.15
C GLN A 33 2.31 10.72 3.44
N THR A 34 0.98 10.55 3.52
CA THR A 34 0.20 10.94 4.71
C THR A 34 0.67 10.19 5.96
N TYR A 35 0.77 8.87 5.88
CA TYR A 35 1.14 8.05 7.03
C TYR A 35 2.63 8.13 7.37
N GLN A 36 3.51 8.37 6.37
CA GLN A 36 4.92 8.69 6.62
C GLN A 36 5.08 10.00 7.39
N ASN A 37 4.33 11.04 7.01
CA ASN A 37 4.33 12.32 7.73
C ASN A 37 3.80 12.19 9.17
N LEU A 38 2.92 11.23 9.43
CA LEU A 38 2.44 10.89 10.77
C LEU A 38 3.43 10.01 11.56
N GLY A 39 4.60 9.68 10.99
CA GLY A 39 5.61 8.82 11.62
C GLY A 39 5.17 7.36 11.77
N LYS A 40 4.17 6.91 11.01
CA LYS A 40 3.69 5.52 11.05
C LYS A 40 4.55 4.64 10.15
N GLN A 41 4.79 3.41 10.60
CA GLN A 41 5.46 2.40 9.77
C GLN A 41 4.45 1.81 8.78
N ILE A 42 4.83 1.79 7.51
CA ILE A 42 3.97 1.32 6.42
C ILE A 42 4.75 0.31 5.58
N SER A 43 4.10 -0.80 5.23
CA SER A 43 4.55 -1.73 4.20
C SER A 43 3.61 -1.64 3.01
N ILE A 44 4.16 -1.70 1.80
CA ILE A 44 3.38 -1.66 0.57
C ILE A 44 3.72 -2.85 -0.33
N GLU A 45 2.68 -3.48 -0.83
CA GLU A 45 2.78 -4.57 -1.79
C GLU A 45 1.91 -4.28 -3.02
N GLN A 46 2.29 -4.85 -4.15
CA GLN A 46 1.57 -4.81 -5.40
C GLN A 46 1.23 -6.24 -5.82
N LEU A 47 0.04 -6.44 -6.37
CA LEU A 47 -0.37 -7.71 -6.94
C LEU A 47 0.22 -7.83 -8.36
N ILE A 48 1.15 -8.77 -8.53
CA ILE A 48 1.83 -9.06 -9.80
C ILE A 48 1.69 -10.57 -10.04
N ASP A 49 1.10 -10.95 -11.17
CA ASP A 49 0.84 -12.34 -11.55
C ASP A 49 0.14 -13.17 -10.45
N GLY A 50 -0.78 -12.52 -9.72
CA GLY A 50 -1.55 -13.15 -8.63
C GLY A 50 -0.83 -13.24 -7.28
N LEU A 51 0.40 -12.73 -7.18
CA LEU A 51 1.19 -12.74 -5.94
C LEU A 51 1.41 -11.32 -5.42
N TRP A 52 1.33 -11.15 -4.10
CA TRP A 52 1.68 -9.90 -3.42
C TRP A 52 3.19 -9.80 -3.30
N GLN A 53 3.76 -8.75 -3.88
CA GLN A 53 5.20 -8.50 -3.87
C GLN A 53 5.46 -7.08 -3.38
N PRO A 54 6.59 -6.80 -2.69
CA PRO A 54 6.93 -5.44 -2.27
C PRO A 54 6.86 -4.45 -3.44
N ALA A 55 6.11 -3.36 -3.28
CA ALA A 55 5.97 -2.37 -4.34
C ALA A 55 7.13 -1.37 -4.28
N SER A 56 7.80 -1.15 -5.42
CA SER A 56 8.69 0.01 -5.61
C SER A 56 7.88 1.13 -6.25
N ILE A 57 7.35 2.04 -5.42
CA ILE A 57 6.47 3.14 -5.87
C ILE A 57 7.14 4.51 -5.85
#